data_AF-A0A2G9PYH4-F1
#
_entry.id   AF-A0A2G9PYH4-F1
#
_cell.length_a   1.000
_cell.length_b   1.000
_cell.length_c   1.000
_cell.angle_alpha   90.00
_cell.angle_beta   90.00
_cell.angle_gamma   90.00
#
_symmetry.space_group_name_H-M   'P 1'
#
loop_
_entity.id
_entity.type
_entity.pdbx_description
1 polymer ?
#
loop_
_entity_poly.entity_id
_entity_poly.type
_entity_poly.pdbx_seq_one_letter_code
_entity_poly.pdbx_strand_id
1 'polypeptide(L)' 'MKAKEIRKMSREDREKKLKELRFEIVKSKAGNAKKSGKAKEIKKIIARILTENK' A
#
# COMPACT_ATOMS: atom_id res chain seq x y z
N MET A 1 2.92 2.33 -7.91
CA MET A 1 3.57 1.00 -7.95
C MET A 1 2.80 0.02 -8.83
N LYS A 2 3.48 -0.59 -9.79
CA LYS A 2 2.95 -1.57 -10.75
C LYS A 2 3.09 -3.00 -10.19
N ALA A 3 2.25 -3.93 -10.64
CA ALA A 3 2.30 -5.33 -10.21
C ALA A 3 3.65 -6.01 -10.50
N LYS A 4 4.29 -5.66 -11.63
CA LYS A 4 5.62 -6.16 -12.01
C LYS A 4 6.70 -5.85 -10.96
N GLU A 5 6.59 -4.71 -10.26
CA GLU A 5 7.52 -4.33 -9.21
C GLU A 5 7.28 -5.14 -7.94
N ILE A 6 6.01 -5.37 -7.57
CA ILE A 6 5.61 -6.16 -6.40
C ILE A 6 6.10 -7.61 -6.54
N ARG A 7 6.02 -8.20 -7.74
CA ARG A 7 6.50 -9.56 -8.00
C ARG A 7 8.00 -9.74 -7.81
N LYS A 8 8.79 -8.69 -8.07
CA LYS A 8 10.24 -8.70 -7.87
C LYS A 8 10.64 -8.60 -6.39
N MET A 9 9.72 -8.19 -5.52
CA MET A 9 9.99 -8.10 -4.08
C MET A 9 9.93 -9.49 -3.44
N SER A 10 10.78 -9.71 -2.44
CA SER A 10 10.67 -10.85 -1.55
C SER A 10 9.39 -10.78 -0.72
N ARG A 11 8.96 -11.90 -0.14
CA ARG A 11 7.78 -11.94 0.74
C ARG A 11 7.95 -10.99 1.94
N GLU A 12 9.12 -10.97 2.57
CA GLU A 12 9.42 -10.07 3.69
C GLU A 12 9.32 -8.59 3.28
N ASP A 13 9.85 -8.23 2.10
CA ASP A 13 9.79 -6.86 1.61
C ASP A 13 8.35 -6.44 1.33
N ARG A 14 7.53 -7.35 0.77
CA ARG A 14 6.09 -7.10 0.56
C ARG A 14 5.37 -6.87 1.88
N GLU A 15 5.68 -7.65 2.92
CA GLU A 15 5.07 -7.51 4.25
C GLU A 15 5.49 -6.22 4.96
N LYS A 16 6.77 -5.83 4.88
CA LYS A 16 7.26 -4.53 5.37
C LYS A 16 6.55 -3.38 4.66
N LYS A 17 6.47 -3.43 3.32
CA LYS A 17 5.76 -2.43 2.51
C LYS A 17 4.27 -2.35 2.85
N LEU A 18 3.64 -3.49 3.10
CA LEU A 18 2.23 -3.56 3.49
C LEU A 18 1.97 -2.85 4.83
N LYS A 19 2.86 -3.02 5.82
CA LYS A 19 2.78 -2.31 7.11
C LYS A 19 2.93 -0.80 6.92
N GLU A 20 3.93 -0.35 6.15
CA GLU A 20 4.14 1.08 5.84
C GLU A 20 2.89 1.72 5.24
N LEU A 21 2.33 1.12 4.19
CA LEU A 21 1.18 1.64 3.46
C LEU A 21 -0.10 1.67 4.31
N ARG A 22 -0.28 0.70 5.23
CA ARG A 22 -1.39 0.70 6.19
C ARG A 22 -1.27 1.83 7.20
N PHE A 23 -0.07 2.07 7.72
CA PHE A 23 0.19 3.17 8.65
C PHE A 23 -0.06 4.53 7.98
N GLU A 24 0.38 4.70 6.73
CA GLU A 24 0.15 5.92 5.95
C GLU A 24 -1.35 6.18 5.72
N ILE A 25 -2.15 5.13 5.46
CA ILE A 25 -3.61 5.23 5.39
C ILE A 25 -4.21 5.75 6.69
N VAL A 26 -3.83 5.17 7.83
CA VAL A 26 -4.37 5.58 9.14
C VAL A 26 -4.02 7.03 9.45
N LYS A 27 -2.76 7.42 9.22
CA LYS A 27 -2.29 8.80 9.39
C LYS A 27 -3.05 9.77 8.47
N SER A 28 -3.33 9.37 7.23
CA SER A 28 -4.09 10.18 6.27
C SER A 28 -5.56 10.38 6.64
N LYS A 29 -6.14 9.46 7.43
CA LYS A 29 -7.51 9.58 7.95
C LYS A 29 -7.58 10.42 9.23
N ALA A 30 -6.54 10.37 10.06
CA ALA A 30 -6.49 11.05 11.35
C ALA A 30 -6.29 12.58 11.23
N GLY A 31 -5.59 13.04 10.20
CA GLY A 31 -5.60 14.46 9.82
C GLY A 31 -6.64 14.68 8.72
N ASN A 32 -7.41 15.77 8.78
CA ASN A 32 -8.38 16.23 7.76
C ASN A 32 -7.74 16.49 6.36
N ALA A 33 -7.09 15.49 5.79
CA ALA A 33 -6.28 15.59 4.60
C ALA A 33 -7.20 15.55 3.39
N LYS A 34 -7.49 16.73 2.83
CA LYS A 34 -8.21 16.99 1.56
C LYS A 34 -7.57 16.34 0.31
N LYS A 35 -6.72 15.31 0.46
CA LYS A 35 -5.99 14.62 -0.63
C LYS A 35 -6.55 13.21 -0.87
N SER A 36 -7.83 13.14 -1.26
CA SER A 36 -8.56 11.90 -1.61
C SER A 36 -7.82 10.99 -2.62
N GLY A 37 -7.12 11.59 -3.60
CA GLY A 37 -6.41 10.83 -4.64
C GLY A 37 -5.30 9.90 -4.11
N LYS A 38 -4.55 10.34 -3.09
CA LYS A 38 -3.43 9.57 -2.52
C LYS A 38 -3.91 8.33 -1.78
N ALA A 39 -5.00 8.44 -1.03
CA ALA A 39 -5.59 7.31 -0.31
C ALA A 39 -6.10 6.21 -1.26
N LYS A 40 -6.65 6.60 -2.42
CA LYS A 40 -7.10 5.65 -3.46
C LYS A 40 -5.94 4.88 -4.07
N GLU A 41 -4.81 5.56 -4.34
CA GLU A 41 -3.62 4.90 -4.87
C GLU A 41 -2.99 3.94 -3.86
N ILE A 42 -2.86 4.34 -2.60
CA ILE A 42 -2.32 3.49 -1.54
C ILE A 42 -3.19 2.22 -1.37
N LYS A 43 -4.52 2.35 -1.37
CA LYS A 43 -5.43 1.19 -1.32
C LYS A 43 -5.24 0.24 -2.50
N LYS A 44 -5.04 0.77 -3.72
CA LYS A 44 -4.76 -0.06 -4.92
C LYS A 44 -3.42 -0.81 -4.78
N ILE A 45 -2.41 -0.18 -4.20
CA ILE A 45 -1.10 -0.82 -3.99
C ILE A 45 -1.23 -1.93 -2.94
N ILE A 46 -1.91 -1.67 -1.82
CA ILE A 46 -2.22 -2.66 -0.78
C ILE A 46 -2.93 -3.88 -1.38
N ALA A 47 -3.97 -3.65 -2.20
CA ALA A 47 -4.72 -4.73 -2.83
C ALA A 47 -3.82 -5.61 -3.71
N ARG A 48 -2.93 -5.00 -4.51
CA ARG A 48 -1.98 -5.75 -5.36
C ARG A 48 -0.97 -6.55 -4.53
N ILE A 49 -0.44 -5.99 -3.45
CA ILE A 49 0.47 -6.71 -2.55
C ILE A 49 -0.23 -7.92 -1.94
N LEU A 50 -1.48 -7.75 -1.48
CA LEU A 50 -2.27 -8.86 -0.94
C LEU A 50 -2.57 -9.94 -1.98
N THR A 51 -2.82 -9.57 -3.24
CA THR A 51 -3.02 -10.53 -4.33
C THR A 51 -1.76 -11.35 -4.61
N GLU A 52 -0.59 -10.73 -4.60
CA GLU A 52 0.69 -11.42 -4.85
C GLU A 52 1.19 -12.23 -3.64
N ASN A 53 0.58 -12.04 -2.45
CA ASN A 53 0.84 -12.81 -1.23
C ASN A 53 -0.12 -13.99 -1.04
N LYS A 54 -1.15 -14.10 -1.89
CA LYS A 54 -2.08 -15.24 -1.91
C LYS A 54 -1.42 -16.44 -2.58
#